data_AF-A0A426Y4M9-F1
#
_entry.id   AF-A0A426Y4M9-F1
#
_cell.length_a   1.000
_cell.length_b   1.000
_cell.length_c   1.000
_cell.angle_alpha   90.00
_cell.angle_beta   90.00
_cell.angle_gamma   90.00
#
_symmetry.space_group_name_H-M   'P 1'
#
loop_
_entity.id
_entity.type
_entity.pdbx_description
1 polymer ?
#
loop_
_entity_poly.entity_id
_entity_poly.type
_entity_poly.pdbx_seq_one_letter_code
_entity_poly.pdbx_strand_id
1 'polypeptide(L)' 'MNQRIDDVHKTIKMKDERGECRLCGSPFIQEIQDIPIPQHFRLPMLEAYDGGSDPMEHVAVFRTQINL' A
#
# COMPACT_ATOMS: atom_id res chain seq x y z
N MET A 1 1.86 -25.83 -6.24
CA MET A 1 2.09 -24.65 -7.10
C MET A 1 1.99 -23.31 -6.34
N ASN A 2 2.02 -23.30 -4.99
CA ASN A 2 1.97 -22.04 -4.19
C ASN A 2 3.21 -21.82 -3.31
N GLN A 3 4.21 -22.70 -3.41
CA GLN A 3 5.41 -22.70 -2.56
C GLN A 3 6.10 -21.32 -2.54
N ARG A 4 6.20 -20.67 -3.70
CA ARG A 4 6.84 -19.36 -3.82
C ARG A 4 6.11 -18.26 -3.04
N ILE A 5 4.78 -18.34 -2.95
CA ILE A 5 3.98 -17.38 -2.18
C ILE A 5 4.17 -17.65 -0.70
N ASP A 6 4.09 -18.92 -0.28
CA ASP A 6 4.29 -19.31 1.11
C ASP A 6 5.69 -18.92 1.63
N ASP A 7 6.72 -19.07 0.80
CA ASP A 7 8.09 -18.70 1.14
C ASP A 7 8.27 -17.17 1.31
N VAL A 8 7.60 -16.38 0.47
CA VAL A 8 7.59 -14.91 0.60
C VAL A 8 6.89 -14.49 1.89
N HIS A 9 5.73 -15.07 2.19
CA HIS A 9 4.98 -14.77 3.42
C HIS A 9 5.77 -15.17 4.68
N LYS A 10 6.46 -16.31 4.64
CA LYS A 10 7.33 -16.76 5.74
C LYS A 10 8.54 -15.84 5.93
N THR A 11 9.15 -15.37 4.85
CA THR A 11 10.28 -14.44 4.90
C THR A 11 9.87 -13.07 5.46
N ILE A 12 8.68 -12.60 5.13
CA ILE A 12 8.10 -11.36 5.69
C ILE A 12 7.87 -11.51 7.19
N LYS A 13 7.27 -12.62 7.65
CA LYS A 13 7.00 -12.87 9.08
C LYS A 13 8.27 -12.96 9.93
N MET A 14 9.34 -13.58 9.44
CA MET A 14 10.54 -13.83 10.26
C MET A 14 11.42 -12.58 10.47
N LYS A 15 11.20 -11.50 9.70
CA LYS A 15 11.89 -10.20 9.91
C LYS A 15 11.29 -9.36 11.03
N ASP A 16 10.10 -9.74 11.50
CA ASP A 16 9.29 -8.99 12.46
C ASP A 16 9.67 -9.24 13.93
N GLU A 17 10.37 -10.34 14.20
CA GLU A 17 10.66 -10.82 15.57
C GLU A 17 11.84 -10.11 16.28
N ARG A 18 12.36 -9.01 15.72
CA ARG A 18 13.55 -8.30 16.26
C ARG A 18 13.30 -6.86 16.72
N GLY A 19 12.22 -6.69 17.48
CA GLY A 19 12.04 -5.57 18.40
C GLY A 19 11.02 -4.56 17.93
N GLU A 20 9.93 -4.43 18.70
CA GLU A 20 9.05 -3.27 18.92
C GLU A 20 9.08 -2.17 17.82
N CYS A 21 8.86 -2.53 16.56
CA CYS A 21 8.59 -1.57 15.50
C CYS A 21 7.09 -1.28 15.53
N ARG A 22 6.70 0.00 15.59
CA ARG A 22 5.28 0.47 15.58
C ARG A 22 4.45 0.00 14.37
N LEU A 23 5.05 -0.77 13.47
CA LEU A 23 4.56 -1.20 12.17
C LEU A 23 4.90 -2.68 11.90
N CYS A 24 4.93 -3.49 12.96
CA CYS A 24 4.94 -4.95 12.93
C CYS A 24 3.78 -5.44 12.02
N GLY A 25 4.11 -5.84 10.78
CA GLY A 25 3.15 -6.22 9.73
C GLY A 25 3.10 -5.33 8.48
N SER A 26 3.81 -4.20 8.43
CA SER A 26 3.95 -3.42 7.19
C SER A 26 4.83 -4.18 6.18
N PRO A 27 4.42 -4.27 4.90
CA PRO A 27 5.25 -4.90 3.87
C PRO A 27 6.45 -4.02 3.45
N PHE A 28 6.54 -2.78 3.92
CA PHE A 28 7.60 -1.83 3.57
C PHE A 28 8.80 -1.92 4.50
N ILE A 29 10.01 -1.73 3.95
CA ILE A 29 11.24 -1.62 4.77
C ILE A 29 11.21 -0.36 5.64
N GLN A 30 11.97 -0.37 6.74
CA GLN A 30 11.98 0.70 7.71
C GLN A 30 12.34 2.05 7.08
N GLU A 31 13.29 2.06 6.13
CA GLU A 31 13.71 3.26 5.42
C GLU A 31 12.57 3.96 4.68
N ILE A 32 11.57 3.21 4.19
CA ILE A 32 10.37 3.77 3.54
C ILE A 32 9.42 4.34 4.59
N GLN A 33 9.27 3.65 5.72
CA GLN A 33 8.38 4.06 6.82
C GLN A 33 8.86 5.34 7.51
N ASP A 34 10.19 5.53 7.54
CA ASP A 34 10.84 6.69 8.13
C ASP A 34 10.80 7.93 7.19
N ILE A 35 10.39 7.78 5.92
CA ILE A 35 10.23 8.94 5.02
C ILE A 35 8.98 9.73 5.42
N PRO A 36 9.11 11.02 5.78
CA PRO A 36 7.96 11.86 6.08
C PRO A 36 7.14 12.09 4.81
N ILE A 37 5.82 12.16 4.97
CA ILE A 37 4.92 12.58 3.89
C ILE A 37 5.32 14.00 3.43
N PRO A 38 5.50 14.25 2.12
CA PRO A 38 5.87 15.57 1.64
C PRO A 38 4.88 16.65 2.07
N GLN A 39 5.36 17.85 2.42
CA GLN A 39 4.55 18.93 2.99
C GLN A 39 3.35 19.36 2.12
N HIS A 40 3.45 19.22 0.80
CA HIS A 40 2.42 19.61 -0.15
C HIS A 40 1.64 18.41 -0.71
N PHE A 41 1.90 17.21 -0.20
CA PHE A 41 1.13 16.03 -0.58
C PHE A 41 -0.30 16.18 -0.07
N ARG A 42 -1.26 16.05 -0.98
CA ARG A 42 -2.69 16.01 -0.68
C ARG A 42 -3.21 14.66 -1.11
N LEU A 43 -3.77 13.90 -0.17
CA LEU A 43 -4.46 12.65 -0.49
C LEU A 43 -5.67 12.97 -1.37
N PRO A 44 -5.80 12.33 -2.55
CA PRO A 44 -7.01 12.48 -3.35
C PRO A 44 -8.20 11.93 -2.57
N MET A 45 -9.31 12.67 -2.57
CA MET A 45 -10.56 12.24 -1.95
C MET A 45 -11.37 11.45 -2.98
N LEU A 46 -11.16 10.14 -2.99
CA LEU A 46 -11.87 9.19 -3.86
C LEU A 46 -12.87 8.38 -3.03
N GLU A 47 -14.00 8.08 -3.64
CA GLU A 47 -14.95 7.14 -3.06
C GLU A 47 -14.35 5.73 -3.03
N ALA A 48 -14.79 4.92 -2.06
CA ALA A 48 -14.37 3.53 -1.99
C ALA A 48 -14.89 2.77 -3.22
N TYR A 49 -14.06 1.87 -3.76
CA TYR A 49 -14.49 1.00 -4.85
C TYR A 49 -15.57 0.05 -4.35
N ASP A 50 -16.75 0.10 -4.97
CA ASP A 50 -17.92 -0.70 -4.60
C ASP A 50 -17.93 -2.09 -5.24
N GLY A 51 -17.01 -2.36 -6.17
CA GLY A 51 -16.93 -3.63 -6.89
C GLY A 51 -17.92 -3.79 -8.05
N GLY A 52 -18.87 -2.86 -8.21
CA GLY A 52 -19.92 -2.92 -9.23
C GLY A 52 -19.66 -1.99 -10.42
N SER A 53 -18.82 -0.99 -10.22
CA SER A 53 -18.44 -0.02 -11.25
C SER A 53 -17.42 -0.61 -12.23
N ASP A 54 -17.43 -0.15 -13.49
CA ASP A 54 -16.42 -0.53 -14.49
C ASP A 54 -15.01 -0.11 -14.01
N PRO A 55 -14.03 -1.03 -13.94
CA PRO A 55 -12.66 -0.68 -13.57
C PRO A 55 -12.05 0.43 -14.44
N MET A 56 -12.44 0.52 -15.71
CA MET A 56 -11.93 1.57 -16.61
C MET A 56 -12.49 2.96 -16.27
N GLU A 57 -13.73 3.03 -15.82
CA GLU A 57 -14.35 4.28 -15.34
C GLU A 57 -13.63 4.79 -14.08
N HIS A 58 -13.30 3.90 -13.14
CA HIS A 58 -12.52 4.24 -11.94
C HIS A 58 -11.14 4.80 -12.28
N VAL A 59 -10.44 4.21 -13.25
CA VAL A 59 -9.15 4.73 -13.73
C VAL A 59 -9.31 6.11 -14.36
N ALA A 60 -10.38 6.35 -15.12
CA ALA A 60 -10.65 7.65 -15.72
C ALA A 60 -10.93 8.74 -14.66
N VAL A 61 -11.70 8.42 -13.62
CA VAL A 61 -11.96 9.33 -12.49
C VAL A 61 -10.67 9.66 -11.75
N PHE A 62 -9.86 8.65 -11.41
CA PHE A 62 -8.58 8.84 -10.74
C PHE A 62 -7.66 9.77 -11.54
N ARG A 63 -7.50 9.52 -12.85
CA ARG A 63 -6.66 10.35 -13.74
C ARG A 63 -7.13 11.79 -13.83
N THR A 64 -8.44 12.02 -13.83
CA THR A 64 -9.01 13.38 -13.83
C THR A 64 -8.65 14.11 -12.54
N GLN A 65 -8.79 13.47 -11.38
CA GLN A 65 -8.52 14.10 -10.09
C GLN A 65 -7.06 14.45 -9.84
N ILE A 66 -6.12 13.64 -10.33
CA ILE A 66 -4.68 13.92 -10.15
C ILE A 66 -4.14 14.97 -11.14
N ASN A 67 -4.89 15.28 -12.19
CA ASN A 67 -4.53 16.25 -13.23
C ASN A 67 -5.19 17.63 -13.03
N LEU A 68 -5.98 17.80 -11.97
CA LEU A 68 -6.63 19.06 -11.54
C LEU A 68 -5.86 19.68 -10.36
#